data_AF-A0A165LDQ4-F1
#
_entry.id   AF-A0A165LDQ4-F1
#
_cell.length_a   1.000
_cell.length_b   1.000
_cell.length_c   1.000
_cell.angle_alpha   90.00
_cell.angle_beta   90.00
_cell.angle_gamma   90.00
#
_symmetry.space_group_name_H-M   'P 1'
#
loop_
_entity.id
_entity.type
_entity.pdbx_description
1 polymer ?
#
loop_
_entity_poly.entity_id
_entity_poly.type
_entity_poly.pdbx_seq_one_letter_code
_entity_poly.pdbx_strand_id
1 'polypeptide(L)'
;MPQAHQFFHAGQPQYAPPVLRAPSPSSSIGTEYGPDETSLEDRDLGQEVFERRCEDRLRLRQPRPEEMRANEDPLIRPRPKTAAEEKAMFEVVMKKLRDRVKQLEDDELFEQMLLRGTQVGLEQPSSDDVDGIMRSLMNTSVDASHSAKSYAPATPWS
;
A
#
# COMPACT_ATOMS: atom_id res chain seq x y z
N MET A 1 8.35 -31.31 -44.00
CA MET A 1 7.89 -30.99 -42.63
C MET A 1 7.97 -32.27 -41.81
N PRO A 2 8.80 -32.38 -40.75
CA PRO A 2 8.84 -33.58 -39.93
C PRO A 2 7.69 -33.56 -38.90
N GLN A 3 6.90 -34.62 -38.85
CA GLN A 3 5.92 -34.87 -37.78
C GLN A 3 6.66 -35.33 -36.51
N ALA A 4 6.56 -34.53 -35.44
CA ALA A 4 6.98 -34.95 -34.11
C ALA A 4 5.99 -35.99 -33.57
N HIS A 5 6.47 -37.22 -33.37
CA HIS A 5 5.72 -38.29 -32.73
C HIS A 5 5.71 -38.06 -31.21
N GLN A 6 4.54 -37.82 -30.64
CA GLN A 6 4.37 -37.73 -29.18
C GLN A 6 4.26 -39.15 -28.60
N PHE A 7 5.24 -39.54 -27.78
CA PHE A 7 5.21 -40.80 -27.05
C PHE A 7 4.41 -40.63 -25.76
N PHE A 8 3.33 -41.41 -25.61
CA PHE A 8 2.52 -41.45 -24.39
C PHE A 8 3.07 -42.53 -23.45
N HIS A 9 3.55 -42.15 -22.27
CA HIS A 9 3.94 -43.07 -21.20
C HIS A 9 2.78 -43.25 -20.21
N ALA A 10 2.27 -44.48 -20.10
CA ALA A 10 1.08 -44.87 -19.35
C ALA A 10 1.30 -44.92 -17.82
N GLY A 11 1.58 -43.77 -17.20
CA GLY A 11 1.75 -43.71 -15.74
C GLY A 11 1.93 -42.33 -15.11
N GLN A 12 1.78 -41.23 -15.86
CA GLN A 12 1.89 -39.86 -15.32
C GLN A 12 0.50 -39.22 -15.19
N PRO A 13 0.24 -38.40 -14.16
CA PRO A 13 -1.01 -37.65 -14.07
C PRO A 13 -1.17 -36.78 -15.32
N GLN A 14 -2.35 -36.82 -15.94
CA GLN A 14 -2.65 -35.99 -17.10
C GLN A 14 -2.63 -34.51 -16.69
N TYR A 15 -1.51 -33.84 -16.92
CA TYR A 15 -1.46 -32.39 -16.84
C TYR A 15 -2.43 -31.81 -17.86
N ALA A 16 -3.16 -30.77 -17.46
CA ALA A 16 -4.08 -30.07 -18.33
C ALA A 16 -3.35 -29.64 -19.62
N PRO A 17 -4.01 -29.75 -20.80
CA PRO A 17 -3.40 -29.38 -22.06
C PRO A 17 -2.87 -27.94 -21.97
N PRO A 18 -1.63 -27.68 -22.43
CA PRO A 18 -1.01 -26.36 -22.30
C PRO A 18 -1.89 -25.32 -22.99
N VAL A 19 -2.22 -24.25 -22.27
CA VAL A 19 -2.99 -23.13 -22.81
C VAL A 19 -2.16 -22.47 -23.91
N LEU A 20 -2.54 -22.69 -25.16
CA LEU A 20 -1.96 -22.04 -26.33
C LEU A 20 -2.37 -20.56 -26.32
N ARG A 21 -1.56 -19.71 -25.67
CA ARG A 21 -1.70 -18.26 -25.76
C ARG A 21 -1.15 -17.78 -27.10
N ALA A 22 -1.78 -16.75 -27.68
CA ALA A 22 -1.19 -16.05 -28.81
C ALA A 22 0.23 -15.58 -28.44
N PRO A 23 1.21 -15.67 -29.36
CA PRO A 23 2.54 -15.15 -29.11
C PRO A 23 2.44 -13.66 -28.73
N SER A 24 3.20 -13.24 -27.73
CA SER A 24 3.27 -11.81 -27.35
C SER A 24 3.59 -10.98 -28.60
N PRO A 25 2.96 -9.80 -28.77
CA PRO A 25 3.23 -8.96 -29.93
C PRO A 25 4.74 -8.70 -30.06
N SER A 26 5.34 -9.11 -31.17
CA SER A 26 6.77 -8.87 -31.44
C SER A 26 7.10 -7.38 -31.63
N SER A 27 6.08 -6.52 -31.69
CA SER A 27 6.21 -5.07 -31.86
C SER A 27 6.52 -4.29 -30.57
N SER A 28 6.77 -4.97 -29.45
CA SER A 28 6.89 -4.32 -28.14
C SER A 28 8.31 -3.92 -27.72
N ILE A 29 9.23 -3.69 -28.66
CA ILE A 29 10.55 -3.07 -28.41
C ILE A 29 10.81 -2.03 -29.51
N GLY A 30 10.01 -0.98 -29.47
CA GLY A 30 10.23 0.25 -30.24
C GLY A 30 10.48 1.40 -29.27
N THR A 31 11.39 1.24 -28.31
CA THR A 31 11.85 2.38 -27.50
C THR A 31 12.69 3.27 -28.41
N GLU A 32 12.02 4.21 -29.09
CA GLU A 32 12.69 5.37 -29.68
C GLU A 32 13.19 6.21 -28.52
N TYR A 33 14.49 6.16 -28.26
CA TYR A 33 15.12 7.06 -27.31
C TYR A 33 15.15 8.45 -27.93
N GLY A 34 14.77 9.46 -27.12
CA GLY A 34 14.90 10.85 -27.51
C GLY A 34 16.36 11.27 -27.75
N PRO A 35 16.58 12.50 -28.22
CA PRO A 35 17.93 13.05 -28.34
C PRO A 35 18.66 13.02 -26.99
N ASP A 36 19.98 12.93 -27.04
CA ASP A 36 20.85 12.95 -25.84
C ASP A 36 20.63 14.24 -25.04
N GLU A 37 20.24 14.10 -23.78
CA GLU A 37 20.01 15.21 -22.85
C GLU A 37 21.26 15.53 -21.99
N THR A 38 22.41 14.91 -22.27
CA THR A 38 23.67 15.19 -21.57
C THR A 38 24.10 16.62 -21.85
N SER A 39 24.18 17.45 -20.79
CA SER A 39 24.59 18.85 -20.91
C SER A 39 26.07 18.97 -21.28
N LEU A 40 26.47 20.10 -21.88
CA LEU A 40 27.89 20.35 -22.20
C LEU A 40 28.76 20.30 -20.93
N GLU A 41 28.24 20.81 -19.81
CA GLU A 41 28.90 20.74 -18.51
C GLU A 41 29.14 19.28 -18.08
N ASP A 42 28.16 18.40 -18.29
CA ASP A 42 28.26 16.99 -17.90
C ASP A 42 29.30 16.22 -18.73
N ARG A 43 29.49 16.61 -20.01
CA ARG A 43 30.51 16.00 -20.88
C ARG A 43 31.93 16.33 -20.47
N ASP A 44 32.13 17.48 -19.84
CA ASP A 44 33.44 17.96 -19.40
C ASP A 44 33.79 17.47 -17.97
N LEU A 45 32.85 16.87 -17.25
CA LEU A 45 33.08 16.30 -15.92
C LEU A 45 33.82 14.96 -15.99
N GLY A 46 34.69 14.71 -15.00
CA GLY A 46 35.22 13.38 -14.75
C GLY A 46 34.12 12.43 -14.25
N GLN A 47 34.28 11.13 -14.54
CA GLN A 47 33.28 10.09 -14.24
C GLN A 47 32.74 10.15 -12.81
N GLU A 48 33.61 10.21 -11.79
CA GLU A 48 33.19 10.22 -10.39
C GLU A 48 32.34 11.45 -10.02
N VAL A 49 32.63 12.59 -10.64
CA VAL A 49 31.93 13.85 -10.38
C VAL A 49 30.57 13.84 -11.06
N PHE A 50 30.53 13.34 -12.30
CA PHE A 50 29.29 13.13 -13.03
C PHE A 50 28.35 12.17 -12.29
N GLU A 51 28.87 11.01 -11.85
CA GLU A 51 28.10 10.03 -11.06
C GLU A 51 27.53 10.65 -9.79
N ARG A 52 28.35 11.40 -9.04
CA ARG A 52 27.88 12.09 -7.83
C ARG A 52 26.77 13.10 -8.14
N ARG A 53 26.90 13.88 -9.22
CA ARG A 53 25.86 14.83 -9.66
C ARG A 53 24.55 14.11 -10.00
N CYS A 54 24.64 12.97 -10.70
CA CYS A 54 23.50 12.12 -11.02
C CYS A 54 22.83 11.55 -9.76
N GLU A 55 23.62 11.01 -8.83
CA GLU A 55 23.13 10.49 -7.55
C GLU A 55 22.44 11.57 -6.72
N ASP A 56 23.01 12.78 -6.68
CA ASP A 56 22.45 13.93 -5.97
C ASP A 56 21.13 14.39 -6.61
N ARG A 57 21.06 14.41 -7.95
CA ARG A 57 19.82 14.71 -8.70
C ARG A 57 18.73 13.67 -8.44
N LEU A 58 19.12 12.40 -8.34
CA LEU A 58 18.25 11.29 -7.96
C LEU A 58 17.97 11.22 -6.46
N ARG A 59 18.63 12.05 -5.65
CA ARG A 59 18.51 12.13 -4.19
C ARG A 59 18.80 10.79 -3.50
N LEU A 60 19.64 9.94 -4.09
CA LEU A 60 19.92 8.60 -3.55
C LEU A 60 20.61 8.62 -2.18
N ARG A 61 21.30 9.72 -1.85
CA ARG A 61 22.00 9.93 -0.57
C ARG A 61 21.17 10.71 0.45
N GLN A 62 19.96 11.13 0.10
CA GLN A 62 19.09 11.84 1.03
C GLN A 62 18.26 10.81 1.80
N PRO A 63 18.21 10.89 3.15
CA PRO A 63 17.37 9.99 3.93
C PRO A 63 15.91 10.18 3.53
N ARG A 64 15.18 9.08 3.40
CA ARG A 64 13.74 9.13 3.16
C ARG A 64 13.03 9.75 4.37
N PRO A 65 11.82 10.30 4.20
CA PRO A 65 11.06 10.86 5.31
C PRO A 65 10.87 9.88 6.48
N GLU A 66 10.73 8.59 6.19
CA GLU A 66 10.61 7.54 7.20
C GLU A 66 11.92 7.35 7.96
N GLU A 67 13.06 7.37 7.27
CA GLU A 67 14.39 7.27 7.87
C GLU A 67 14.73 8.51 8.70
N MET A 68 14.33 9.70 8.23
CA MET A 68 14.45 10.94 9.01
C MET A 68 13.71 10.82 10.34
N ARG A 69 12.45 10.37 10.32
CA ARG A 69 11.65 10.16 11.53
C ARG A 69 12.25 9.10 12.46
N ALA A 70 12.79 8.02 11.89
CA ALA A 70 13.45 6.96 12.67
C ALA A 70 14.75 7.45 13.34
N ASN A 71 15.43 8.44 12.75
CA ASN A 71 16.64 9.05 13.30
C ASN A 71 16.37 10.16 14.33
N GLU A 72 15.12 10.57 14.55
CA GLU A 72 14.78 11.55 15.58
C GLU A 72 15.11 11.02 16.98
N ASP A 73 15.74 11.84 17.83
CA ASP A 73 16.04 11.45 19.23
C ASP A 73 14.70 11.18 19.94
N PRO A 74 14.49 9.98 20.51
CA PRO A 74 13.25 9.67 21.24
C PRO A 74 13.06 10.56 22.47
N LEU A 75 14.13 11.21 22.95
CA LEU A 75 14.06 12.12 24.09
C LEU A 75 13.56 13.51 23.68
N ILE A 76 12.50 13.96 24.34
CA ILE A 76 11.98 15.32 24.19
C ILE A 76 12.98 16.29 24.81
N ARG A 77 13.66 17.08 23.97
CA ARG A 77 14.60 18.13 24.38
C ARG A 77 14.04 19.51 24.08
N PRO A 78 14.32 20.52 24.93
CA PRO A 78 15.05 20.45 26.20
C PRO A 78 14.23 19.81 27.33
N ARG A 79 14.92 19.19 28.30
CA ARG A 79 14.27 18.66 29.51
C ARG A 79 13.67 19.83 30.31
N PRO A 80 12.41 19.73 30.77
CA PRO A 80 11.77 20.79 31.52
C PRO A 80 12.57 21.09 32.79
N LYS A 81 12.71 22.37 33.12
CA LYS A 81 13.44 22.82 34.32
C LYS A 81 12.50 23.19 35.45
N THR A 82 11.23 23.46 35.12
CA THR A 82 10.19 23.84 36.08
C THR A 82 9.03 22.87 36.02
N ALA A 83 8.30 22.73 37.15
CA ALA A 83 7.12 21.87 37.22
C ALA A 83 5.99 22.31 36.27
N ALA A 84 5.90 23.62 35.96
CA ALA A 84 4.94 24.14 35.00
C ALA A 84 5.27 23.72 33.56
N GLU A 85 6.55 23.79 33.17
CA GLU A 85 7.03 23.29 31.88
C GLU A 85 6.82 21.78 31.75
N GLU A 86 7.09 21.02 32.82
CA GLU A 86 6.89 19.57 32.84
C GLU A 86 5.42 19.20 32.62
N LYS A 87 4.50 19.89 33.31
CA LYS A 87 3.06 19.68 33.10
C LYS A 87 2.62 20.04 31.68
N ALA A 88 3.09 21.16 31.13
CA ALA A 88 2.76 21.56 29.77
C ALA A 88 3.28 20.56 28.74
N MET A 89 4.53 20.08 28.92
CA MET A 89 5.12 19.06 28.07
C MET A 89 4.34 17.74 28.17
N PHE A 90 3.97 17.31 29.38
CA PHE A 90 3.17 16.12 29.61
C PHE A 90 1.84 16.17 28.85
N GLU A 91 1.09 17.27 28.93
CA GLU A 91 -0.18 17.41 28.22
C GLU A 91 -0.01 17.32 26.70
N VAL A 92 1.04 17.96 26.15
CA VAL A 92 1.34 17.89 24.72
C VAL A 92 1.68 16.46 24.29
N VAL A 93 2.49 15.76 25.08
CA VAL A 93 2.86 14.36 24.81
C VAL A 93 1.64 13.46 24.85
N MET A 94 0.82 13.58 25.90
CA MET A 94 -0.39 12.78 26.06
C MET A 94 -1.39 13.03 24.94
N LYS A 95 -1.53 14.29 24.48
CA LYS A 95 -2.34 14.61 23.31
C LYS A 95 -1.84 13.92 22.05
N LYS A 96 -0.55 14.08 21.72
CA LYS A 96 0.06 13.44 20.54
C LYS A 96 -0.07 11.92 20.58
N LEU A 97 0.10 11.31 21.76
CA LEU A 97 -0.03 9.88 21.94
C LEU A 97 -1.47 9.42 21.64
N ARG A 98 -2.48 10.12 22.18
CA ARG A 98 -3.89 9.82 21.91
C ARG A 98 -4.23 9.99 20.43
N ASP A 99 -3.74 11.05 19.80
CA ASP A 99 -3.94 11.30 18.36
C ASP A 99 -3.33 10.16 17.52
N ARG A 100 -2.13 9.69 17.89
CA ARG A 100 -1.47 8.58 17.17
C ARG A 100 -2.18 7.23 17.38
N VAL A 101 -2.66 6.95 18.60
CA VAL A 101 -3.45 5.74 18.87
C VAL A 101 -4.72 5.74 18.03
N LYS A 102 -5.45 6.86 18.01
CA LYS A 102 -6.65 7.00 17.18
C LYS A 102 -6.35 6.75 15.70
N GLN A 103 -5.25 7.31 15.19
CA GLN A 103 -4.86 7.06 13.80
C GLN A 103 -4.59 5.58 13.53
N LEU A 104 -3.95 4.86 14.45
CA LEU A 104 -3.72 3.42 14.29
C LEU A 104 -5.02 2.61 14.29
N GLU A 105 -6.00 3.00 15.12
CA GLU A 105 -7.34 2.39 15.12
C GLU A 105 -8.06 2.65 13.79
N ASP A 106 -7.95 3.88 13.25
CA ASP A 106 -8.52 4.24 11.94
C ASP A 106 -7.83 3.47 10.80
N ASP A 107 -6.51 3.32 10.84
CA ASP A 107 -5.72 2.55 9.87
C ASP A 107 -6.10 1.06 9.91
N GLU A 108 -6.27 0.47 11.10
CA GLU A 108 -6.71 -0.94 11.27
C GLU A 108 -8.11 -1.16 10.69
N LEU A 109 -9.05 -0.24 10.96
CA LEU A 109 -10.39 -0.29 10.39
C LEU A 109 -10.37 -0.20 8.86
N PHE A 110 -9.51 0.66 8.31
CA PHE A 110 -9.33 0.80 6.86
C PHE A 110 -8.76 -0.48 6.23
N GLU A 111 -7.73 -1.09 6.82
CA GLU A 111 -7.16 -2.35 6.35
C GLU A 111 -8.18 -3.49 6.39
N GLN A 112 -8.96 -3.59 7.47
CA GLN A 112 -10.04 -4.58 7.58
C GLN A 112 -11.10 -4.40 6.50
N MET A 113 -11.49 -3.15 6.21
CA MET A 113 -12.43 -2.83 5.13
C MET A 113 -11.87 -3.18 3.75
N LEU A 114 -10.59 -2.89 3.51
CA LEU A 114 -9.91 -3.23 2.27
C LEU A 114 -9.84 -4.75 2.05
N LEU A 115 -9.47 -5.52 3.07
CA LEU A 115 -9.44 -6.99 3.01
C LEU A 115 -10.83 -7.55 2.66
N ARG A 116 -11.89 -7.03 3.30
CA ARG A 116 -13.26 -7.44 3.01
C ARG A 116 -13.65 -7.11 1.56
N GLY A 117 -13.31 -5.93 1.06
CA GLY A 117 -13.57 -5.54 -0.34
C GLY A 117 -12.86 -6.45 -1.36
N THR A 118 -11.64 -6.89 -1.07
CA THR A 118 -10.90 -7.82 -1.94
C THR A 118 -11.47 -9.24 -1.97
N GLN A 119 -12.14 -9.69 -0.89
CA GLN A 119 -12.78 -11.01 -0.85
C GLN A 119 -14.10 -11.05 -1.65
N VAL A 120 -14.82 -9.93 -1.76
CA VAL A 120 -16.05 -9.84 -2.57
C VAL A 120 -15.79 -10.09 -4.06
N GLY A 121 -14.57 -9.83 -4.55
CA GLY A 121 -14.18 -10.14 -5.95
C GLY A 121 -13.76 -11.58 -6.20
N LEU A 122 -13.56 -12.40 -5.14
CA LEU A 122 -13.08 -13.78 -5.23
C LEU A 122 -14.17 -14.81 -4.89
N GLU A 123 -15.25 -14.43 -4.21
CA GLU A 123 -16.40 -15.31 -4.02
C GLU A 123 -17.17 -15.48 -5.34
N GLN A 124 -17.18 -16.71 -5.84
CA GLN A 124 -18.09 -17.10 -6.91
C GLN A 124 -19.53 -16.93 -6.38
N PRO A 125 -20.42 -16.21 -7.09
CA PRO A 125 -21.78 -15.99 -6.59
C PRO A 125 -22.45 -17.35 -6.36
N SER A 126 -23.06 -17.55 -5.19
CA SER A 126 -23.71 -18.84 -4.85
C SER A 126 -24.99 -19.10 -5.66
N SER A 127 -25.39 -18.14 -6.49
CA SER A 127 -26.59 -18.17 -7.32
C SER A 127 -26.30 -17.58 -8.69
N ASP A 128 -26.86 -18.18 -9.74
CA ASP A 128 -26.83 -17.68 -11.11
C ASP A 128 -27.94 -16.64 -11.40
N ASP A 129 -28.77 -16.32 -10.41
CA ASP A 129 -29.82 -15.29 -10.53
C ASP A 129 -29.23 -13.89 -10.32
N VAL A 130 -29.12 -13.13 -11.41
CA VAL A 130 -28.58 -11.76 -11.42
C VAL A 130 -29.30 -10.86 -10.42
N ASP A 131 -30.63 -10.97 -10.29
CA ASP A 131 -31.40 -10.15 -9.35
C ASP A 131 -31.15 -10.56 -7.89
N GLY A 132 -30.92 -11.86 -7.65
CA GLY A 132 -30.49 -12.40 -6.36
C GLY A 132 -29.10 -11.91 -5.95
N ILE A 133 -28.15 -11.90 -6.89
CA ILE A 133 -26.80 -11.37 -6.69
C ILE A 133 -26.85 -9.88 -6.37
N MET A 134 -27.60 -9.09 -7.16
CA MET A 134 -27.71 -7.64 -6.94
C MET A 134 -28.32 -7.30 -5.57
N ARG A 135 -29.37 -8.02 -5.14
CA ARG A 135 -29.96 -7.83 -3.79
C ARG A 135 -28.97 -8.20 -2.67
N SER A 136 -28.22 -9.28 -2.83
CA SER A 136 -27.22 -9.70 -1.85
C SER A 136 -26.09 -8.67 -1.68
N LEU A 137 -25.58 -8.13 -2.80
CA LEU A 137 -24.57 -7.07 -2.81
C LEU A 137 -25.08 -5.77 -2.17
N MET A 138 -26.34 -5.40 -2.41
CA MET A 138 -26.93 -4.22 -1.78
C MET A 138 -27.12 -4.38 -0.27
N ASN A 139 -27.49 -5.57 0.22
CA ASN A 139 -27.68 -5.82 1.66
C ASN A 139 -26.37 -5.85 2.46
N THR A 140 -25.30 -6.41 1.91
CA THR A 140 -23.99 -6.47 2.61
C THR A 140 -23.35 -5.09 2.81
N SER A 141 -23.76 -4.09 2.03
CA SER A 141 -23.29 -2.71 2.16
C SER A 141 -24.01 -1.91 3.26
N VAL A 142 -25.18 -2.37 3.75
CA VAL A 142 -25.99 -1.63 4.74
C VAL A 142 -25.64 -1.99 6.19
N ASP A 143 -25.17 -3.22 6.44
CA ASP A 143 -24.79 -3.69 7.78
C ASP A 143 -23.44 -3.15 8.29
N ALA A 144 -22.67 -2.46 7.45
CA ALA A 144 -21.48 -1.72 7.90
C ALA A 144 -21.83 -0.44 8.70
N SER A 145 -23.10 -0.04 8.75
CA SER A 145 -23.55 1.24 9.33
C SER A 145 -24.28 1.17 10.67
N HIS A 146 -24.47 -0.02 11.27
CA HIS A 146 -25.22 -0.16 12.53
C HIS A 146 -24.44 -0.86 13.64
N SER A 147 -23.40 -0.18 14.16
CA SER A 147 -22.94 -0.38 15.54
C SER A 147 -22.57 0.96 16.19
N ALA A 148 -23.48 1.93 16.09
CA ALA A 148 -23.50 3.06 17.01
C ALA A 148 -24.37 2.66 18.22
N LYS A 149 -23.73 2.13 19.27
CA LYS A 149 -24.38 1.94 20.58
C LYS A 149 -24.81 3.31 21.11
N SER A 150 -26.10 3.62 21.01
CA SER A 150 -26.71 4.77 21.67
C SER A 150 -26.72 4.53 23.19
N TYR A 151 -25.75 5.10 23.91
CA TYR A 151 -25.87 5.29 25.35
C TYR A 151 -26.79 6.49 25.60
N ALA A 152 -27.98 6.23 26.13
CA ALA A 152 -28.86 7.27 26.67
C ALA A 152 -28.35 7.69 28.07
N PRO A 153 -28.19 8.99 28.37
CA PRO A 153 -27.88 9.45 29.72
C PRO A 153 -29.14 9.41 30.61
N ALA A 154 -29.04 8.71 31.74
CA ALA A 154 -30.01 8.78 32.83
C ALA A 154 -29.97 10.17 33.47
N THR A 155 -31.11 10.85 33.51
CA THR A 155 -31.29 12.13 34.21
C THR A 155 -31.52 11.94 35.72
N PRO A 156 -31.10 12.90 36.57
CA PRO A 156 -31.07 12.76 38.02
C PRO A 156 -32.37 13.23 38.72
N TRP A 157 -32.46 12.83 40.00
CA TRP A 157 -33.51 13.04 41.00
C TRP A 157 -34.11 14.46 41.14
N SER A 158 -35.38 14.49 41.59
CA SER A 158 -35.94 15.41 42.57
C SER A 158 -36.84 14.64 43.53
#